data_AF-A0A969N8N5-F1
#
_entry.id   AF-A0A969N8N5-F1
#
_cell.length_a   1.000
_cell.length_b   1.000
_cell.length_c   1.000
_cell.angle_alpha   90.00
_cell.angle_beta   90.00
_cell.angle_gamma   90.00
#
_symmetry.space_group_name_H-M   'P 1'
#
loop_
_entity.id
_entity.type
_entity.pdbx_description
1 polymer ?
#
loop_
_entity_poly.entity_id
_entity_poly.type
_entity_poly.pdbx_seq_one_letter_code
_entity_poly.pdbx_strand_id
1 'polypeptide(L)'
;MKKLSSLIFFLIFHCLYISGQPIQFGSPQITNFTSQDYNGEDQNWHIYQDKRGIIYFANSAGILEFDGIRWKLINMPNGLTSWRVIGGADGKIIIGGSSEIGYLASDSTCNSYYKSILPQIPKKYHDFRDIWGLYNYQNQIVAITIDKILIIGENTEEIKKDAAISELGMFNNKLYISIEGKGIFYLDKNKLHNADIKNYNNCQYRRLMQLDQNKGILAGKAGGLFMMEGGKISPLTT
;
A
#
# COMPACT_ATOMS: atom_id res chain seq x y z
N MET A 1 -15.92 -69.56 -8.54
CA MET A 1 -14.67 -68.81 -8.87
C MET A 1 -14.88 -67.75 -9.95
N LYS A 2 -15.43 -68.06 -11.14
CA LYS A 2 -15.63 -67.07 -12.24
C LYS A 2 -16.47 -65.83 -11.88
N LYS A 3 -17.55 -66.00 -11.09
CA LYS A 3 -18.39 -64.86 -10.63
C LYS A 3 -17.65 -63.92 -9.65
N LEU A 4 -16.75 -64.47 -8.84
CA LEU A 4 -15.96 -63.69 -7.88
C LEU A 4 -14.86 -62.88 -8.58
N SER A 5 -14.19 -63.45 -9.59
CA SER A 5 -13.18 -62.71 -10.36
C SER A 5 -13.80 -61.60 -11.20
N SER A 6 -15.01 -61.82 -11.73
CA SER A 6 -15.74 -60.80 -12.50
C SER A 6 -16.22 -59.63 -11.62
N LEU A 7 -16.63 -59.91 -10.38
CA LEU A 7 -16.98 -58.88 -9.40
C LEU A 7 -15.73 -58.07 -8.97
N ILE A 8 -14.60 -58.73 -8.74
CA ILE A 8 -13.33 -58.05 -8.42
C ILE A 8 -12.90 -57.15 -9.58
N PHE A 9 -13.01 -57.63 -10.83
CA PHE A 9 -12.66 -56.82 -11.99
C PHE A 9 -13.58 -55.60 -12.16
N PHE A 10 -14.88 -55.76 -11.89
CA PHE A 10 -15.85 -54.65 -11.90
C PHE A 10 -15.56 -53.60 -10.82
N LEU A 11 -15.16 -54.04 -9.62
CA LEU A 11 -14.76 -53.16 -8.52
C LEU A 11 -13.46 -52.42 -8.79
N ILE A 12 -12.45 -53.09 -9.39
CA ILE A 12 -11.19 -52.44 -9.79
C ILE A 12 -11.46 -51.40 -10.89
N PHE A 13 -12.34 -51.70 -11.84
CA PHE A 13 -12.73 -50.75 -12.88
C PHE A 13 -13.40 -49.50 -12.28
N HIS A 14 -14.26 -49.65 -11.27
CA HIS A 14 -14.91 -48.52 -10.60
C HIS A 14 -13.95 -47.67 -9.75
N CYS A 15 -12.91 -48.26 -9.15
CA CYS A 15 -11.87 -47.51 -8.44
C CYS A 15 -11.03 -46.61 -9.37
N LEU A 16 -10.88 -46.98 -10.65
CA LEU A 16 -10.11 -46.19 -11.63
C LEU A 16 -10.88 -44.96 -12.16
N TYR A 17 -12.19 -44.85 -11.90
CA TYR A 17 -13.03 -43.71 -12.29
C TYR A 17 -13.32 -42.73 -11.14
N ILE A 18 -12.73 -42.92 -9.95
CA ILE A 18 -12.82 -41.93 -8.88
C ILE A 18 -11.78 -40.83 -9.17
N SER A 19 -12.11 -39.93 -10.09
CA SER A 19 -11.44 -38.63 -10.14
C SER A 19 -11.84 -37.85 -8.88
N GLY A 20 -10.86 -37.52 -8.03
CA GLY A 20 -11.11 -36.63 -6.90
C GLY A 20 -11.70 -35.31 -7.39
N GLN A 21 -12.84 -34.89 -6.83
CA GLN A 21 -13.35 -33.55 -7.10
C GLN A 21 -12.31 -32.54 -6.61
N PRO A 22 -11.94 -31.51 -7.40
CA PRO A 22 -11.15 -30.42 -6.85
C PRO A 22 -11.93 -29.84 -5.68
N ILE A 23 -11.32 -29.86 -4.50
CA ILE A 23 -11.90 -29.27 -3.29
C ILE A 23 -12.05 -27.77 -3.58
N GLN A 24 -13.26 -27.31 -3.90
CA GLN A 24 -13.55 -25.88 -4.07
C GLN A 24 -13.78 -25.16 -2.73
N PHE A 25 -13.83 -25.89 -1.61
CA PHE A 25 -13.87 -25.27 -0.28
C PHE A 25 -12.50 -24.62 0.02
N GLY A 26 -12.50 -23.29 0.13
CA GLY A 26 -11.33 -22.50 0.53
C GLY A 26 -10.55 -21.83 -0.61
N SER A 27 -10.93 -22.05 -1.87
CA SER A 27 -10.32 -21.34 -3.01
C SER A 27 -11.06 -20.02 -3.25
N PRO A 28 -10.39 -18.84 -3.16
CA PRO A 28 -11.05 -17.57 -3.43
C PRO A 28 -11.51 -17.51 -4.89
N GLN A 29 -12.71 -16.99 -5.13
CA GLN A 29 -13.14 -16.61 -6.47
C GLN A 29 -12.31 -15.40 -6.90
N ILE A 30 -11.52 -15.56 -7.98
CA ILE A 30 -10.63 -14.51 -8.49
C ILE A 30 -11.21 -14.01 -9.81
N THR A 31 -11.52 -12.72 -9.86
CA THR A 31 -11.83 -12.00 -11.10
C THR A 31 -10.61 -11.16 -11.47
N ASN A 32 -10.16 -11.28 -12.72
CA ASN A 32 -9.03 -10.51 -13.24
C ASN A 32 -9.56 -9.36 -14.09
N PHE A 33 -8.99 -8.17 -13.91
CA PHE A 33 -9.21 -7.00 -14.74
C PHE A 33 -7.89 -6.59 -15.38
N THR A 34 -7.87 -6.40 -16.69
CA THR A 34 -6.69 -5.98 -17.44
C THR A 34 -6.66 -4.47 -17.64
N SER A 35 -5.52 -3.94 -18.09
CA SER A 35 -5.38 -2.50 -18.42
C SER A 35 -6.37 -2.02 -19.47
N GLN A 36 -6.85 -2.91 -20.34
CA GLN A 36 -7.91 -2.61 -21.29
C GLN A 36 -9.28 -2.39 -20.60
N ASP A 37 -9.57 -3.11 -19.51
CA ASP A 37 -10.86 -2.99 -18.81
C ASP A 37 -11.01 -1.64 -18.11
N TYR A 38 -9.93 -1.13 -17.51
CA TYR A 38 -9.92 0.13 -16.77
C TYR A 38 -9.30 1.31 -17.54
N ASN A 39 -8.88 1.08 -18.78
CA ASN A 39 -8.28 2.08 -19.67
C ASN A 39 -7.15 2.88 -19.00
N GLY A 40 -6.21 2.17 -18.38
CA GLY A 40 -5.04 2.73 -17.69
C GLY A 40 -3.77 1.93 -18.00
N GLU A 41 -2.73 2.09 -17.19
CA GLU A 41 -1.48 1.33 -17.32
C GLU A 41 -1.52 0.05 -16.48
N ASP A 42 -0.65 -0.92 -16.77
CA ASP A 42 -0.62 -2.23 -16.09
C ASP A 42 -0.17 -2.17 -14.61
N GLN A 43 0.54 -1.12 -14.21
CA GLN A 43 1.08 -0.95 -12.86
C GLN A 43 0.13 -0.20 -11.92
N ASN A 44 -0.27 -0.90 -10.86
CA ASN A 44 -1.07 -0.38 -9.75
C ASN A 44 -0.23 -0.36 -8.47
N TRP A 45 -0.04 0.83 -7.89
CA TRP A 45 0.93 1.09 -6.83
C TRP A 45 0.35 1.11 -5.42
N HIS A 46 -0.94 1.43 -5.31
CA HIS A 46 -1.63 1.54 -4.04
C HIS A 46 -3.13 1.35 -4.23
N ILE A 47 -3.80 0.88 -3.19
CA ILE A 47 -5.24 0.66 -3.16
C ILE A 47 -5.83 1.29 -1.91
N TYR A 48 -7.01 1.88 -2.04
CA TYR A 48 -7.78 2.41 -0.92
C TYR A 48 -9.28 2.24 -1.18
N GLN A 49 -10.01 1.72 -0.21
CA GLN A 49 -11.47 1.67 -0.25
C GLN A 49 -12.04 2.75 0.67
N ASP A 50 -12.95 3.57 0.14
CA ASP A 50 -13.62 4.59 0.92
C ASP A 50 -14.82 4.02 1.72
N LYS A 51 -15.45 4.86 2.55
CA LYS A 51 -16.61 4.47 3.37
C LYS A 51 -17.87 4.13 2.56
N ARG A 52 -17.93 4.49 1.28
CA ARG A 52 -19.04 4.18 0.37
C ARG A 52 -18.82 2.83 -0.34
N GLY A 53 -17.64 2.23 -0.17
CA GLY A 53 -17.25 0.99 -0.83
C GLY A 53 -16.56 1.20 -2.17
N ILE A 54 -16.36 2.46 -2.61
CA ILE A 54 -15.65 2.77 -3.85
C ILE A 54 -14.16 2.47 -3.64
N ILE A 55 -13.57 1.77 -4.59
CA ILE A 55 -12.17 1.37 -4.54
C ILE A 55 -11.37 2.28 -5.47
N TYR A 56 -10.32 2.85 -4.93
CA TYR A 56 -9.39 3.70 -5.63
C TYR A 56 -8.05 3.00 -5.79
N PHE A 57 -7.49 3.06 -7.00
CA PHE A 57 -6.14 2.58 -7.28
C PHE A 57 -5.25 3.74 -7.74
N ALA A 58 -4.06 3.83 -7.15
CA ALA A 58 -3.00 4.66 -7.67
C ALA A 58 -2.34 3.89 -8.84
N ASN A 59 -2.38 4.44 -10.04
CA ASN A 59 -1.96 3.79 -11.28
C ASN A 59 -0.95 4.67 -12.03
N SER A 60 -0.11 4.06 -12.87
CA SER A 60 0.84 4.81 -13.71
C SER A 60 0.16 5.78 -14.70
N ALA A 61 -1.11 5.58 -15.06
CA ALA A 61 -1.91 6.51 -15.87
C ALA A 61 -2.61 7.64 -15.08
N GLY A 62 -2.67 7.55 -13.75
CA GLY A 62 -3.47 8.46 -12.92
C GLY A 62 -4.18 7.73 -11.77
N ILE A 63 -5.43 8.11 -11.46
CA ILE A 63 -6.22 7.47 -10.41
C ILE A 63 -7.35 6.65 -11.05
N LEU A 64 -7.46 5.38 -10.70
CA LEU A 64 -8.61 4.56 -11.09
C LEU A 64 -9.65 4.57 -9.97
N GLU A 65 -10.90 4.82 -10.30
CA GLU A 65 -12.07 4.70 -9.42
C GLU A 65 -12.91 3.50 -9.88
N PHE A 66 -13.25 2.60 -8.97
CA PHE A 66 -14.01 1.38 -9.24
C PHE A 66 -15.20 1.26 -8.29
N ASP A 67 -16.41 1.16 -8.85
CA ASP A 67 -17.66 1.05 -8.09
C ASP A 67 -18.15 -0.39 -7.88
N GLY A 68 -17.35 -1.39 -8.30
CA GLY A 68 -17.72 -2.80 -8.30
C GLY A 68 -18.16 -3.32 -9.67
N ILE A 69 -18.51 -2.43 -10.59
CA ILE A 69 -18.95 -2.77 -11.96
C ILE A 69 -18.18 -1.97 -13.01
N ARG A 70 -18.03 -0.66 -12.78
CA ARG A 70 -17.48 0.29 -13.73
C ARG A 70 -16.16 0.86 -13.23
N TRP A 71 -15.26 1.06 -14.18
CA TRP A 71 -13.99 1.73 -13.99
C TRP A 71 -14.05 3.16 -14.53
N LYS A 72 -13.39 4.07 -13.83
CA LYS A 72 -13.19 5.45 -14.28
C LYS A 72 -11.74 5.85 -14.05
N LEU A 73 -11.05 6.24 -15.12
CA LEU A 73 -9.75 6.89 -15.02
C LEU A 73 -9.94 8.39 -14.74
N ILE A 74 -9.27 8.88 -13.70
CA ILE A 74 -9.17 10.28 -13.33
C ILE A 74 -7.72 10.73 -13.61
N ASN A 75 -7.56 11.66 -14.54
CA ASN A 75 -6.26 12.12 -14.99
C ASN A 75 -5.57 13.00 -13.94
N MET A 76 -4.28 12.74 -13.75
CA MET A 76 -3.36 13.68 -13.10
C MET A 76 -2.90 14.76 -14.10
N PRO A 77 -2.40 15.91 -13.64
CA PRO A 77 -1.80 16.92 -14.51
C PRO A 77 -0.70 16.30 -15.36
N ASN A 78 -0.65 16.64 -16.65
CA ASN A 78 0.36 16.15 -17.60
C ASN A 78 0.52 14.61 -17.67
N GLY A 79 -0.51 13.84 -17.28
CA GLY A 79 -0.43 12.37 -17.28
C GLY A 79 0.56 11.80 -16.25
N LEU A 80 0.81 12.52 -15.16
CA LEU A 80 1.72 12.07 -14.10
C LEU A 80 1.21 10.81 -13.38
N THR A 81 2.14 9.97 -12.93
CA THR A 81 1.84 8.78 -12.14
C THR A 81 1.24 9.14 -10.79
N SER A 82 0.20 8.40 -10.39
CA SER A 82 -0.26 8.34 -9.01
C SER A 82 0.46 7.20 -8.29
N TRP A 83 1.16 7.51 -7.19
CA TRP A 83 1.88 6.52 -6.39
C TRP A 83 1.09 6.08 -5.17
N ARG A 84 0.30 6.98 -4.58
CA ARG A 84 -0.40 6.75 -3.32
C ARG A 84 -1.80 7.34 -3.37
N VAL A 85 -2.74 6.63 -2.75
CA VAL A 85 -4.12 7.07 -2.57
C VAL A 85 -4.58 6.71 -1.16
N ILE A 86 -5.07 7.68 -0.39
CA ILE A 86 -5.53 7.47 0.98
C ILE A 86 -6.81 8.27 1.26
N GLY A 87 -7.51 7.93 2.34
CA GLY A 87 -8.56 8.78 2.91
C GLY A 87 -7.99 9.87 3.81
N GLY A 88 -8.45 11.10 3.62
CA GLY A 88 -8.22 12.25 4.51
C GLY A 88 -9.20 12.29 5.68
N ALA A 89 -8.91 13.16 6.66
CA ALA A 89 -9.72 13.32 7.87
C ALA A 89 -11.15 13.82 7.57
N ASP A 90 -11.30 14.62 6.52
CA ASP A 90 -12.56 15.19 6.05
C ASP A 90 -13.30 14.30 5.03
N GLY A 91 -12.82 13.07 4.83
CA GLY A 91 -13.39 12.13 3.86
C GLY A 91 -12.95 12.38 2.41
N LYS A 92 -12.10 13.38 2.15
CA LYS A 92 -11.49 13.55 0.83
C LYS A 92 -10.53 12.41 0.53
N ILE A 93 -10.43 12.04 -0.74
CA ILE A 93 -9.41 11.11 -1.22
C ILE A 93 -8.15 11.92 -1.53
N ILE A 94 -7.06 11.66 -0.83
CA ILE A 94 -5.78 12.35 -0.98
C ILE A 94 -4.88 11.50 -1.88
N ILE A 95 -4.24 12.17 -2.84
CA ILE A 95 -3.40 11.56 -3.88
C ILE A 95 -1.98 12.11 -3.76
N GLY A 96 -1.00 11.21 -3.79
CA GLY A 96 0.41 11.53 -3.91
C GLY A 96 0.97 10.91 -5.19
N GLY A 97 1.59 11.72 -6.04
CA GLY A 97 2.07 11.35 -7.36
C GLY A 97 3.50 11.83 -7.63
N SER A 98 3.92 11.75 -8.89
CA SER A 98 5.21 12.28 -9.34
C SER A 98 5.20 13.80 -9.31
N SER A 99 5.95 14.40 -8.38
CA SER A 99 6.02 15.84 -8.15
C SER A 99 4.66 16.50 -7.93
N GLU A 100 3.68 15.72 -7.48
CA GLU A 100 2.33 16.23 -7.22
C GLU A 100 1.71 15.67 -5.96
N ILE A 101 0.92 16.51 -5.29
CA ILE A 101 0.09 16.15 -4.17
C ILE A 101 -1.23 16.94 -4.22
N GLY A 102 -2.33 16.23 -4.00
CA GLY A 102 -3.67 16.79 -4.20
C GLY A 102 -4.76 15.92 -3.60
N TYR A 103 -5.99 16.21 -3.98
CA TYR A 103 -7.15 15.44 -3.59
C TYR A 103 -8.16 15.31 -4.74
N LEU A 104 -9.05 14.32 -4.65
CA LEU A 104 -10.19 14.21 -5.55
C LEU A 104 -11.29 15.18 -5.09
N ALA A 105 -11.65 16.10 -5.97
CA ALA A 105 -12.79 16.98 -5.84
C ALA A 105 -13.93 16.48 -6.74
N SER A 106 -15.15 16.98 -6.51
CA SER A 106 -16.30 16.70 -7.37
C SER A 106 -16.80 18.01 -7.97
N ASP A 107 -17.16 17.98 -9.24
CA ASP A 107 -17.82 19.11 -9.89
C ASP A 107 -19.33 19.15 -9.60
N SER A 108 -20.03 20.13 -10.20
CA SER A 108 -21.48 20.30 -10.03
C SER A 108 -22.33 19.12 -10.56
N THR A 109 -21.73 18.24 -11.36
CA THR A 109 -22.35 17.03 -11.91
C THR A 109 -21.93 15.75 -11.18
N CYS A 110 -21.28 15.89 -10.01
CA CYS A 110 -20.73 14.79 -9.21
C CYS A 110 -19.60 14.01 -9.89
N ASN A 111 -18.96 14.57 -10.92
CA ASN A 111 -17.80 13.93 -11.52
C ASN A 111 -16.54 14.21 -10.70
N SER A 112 -15.89 13.14 -10.22
CA SER A 112 -14.58 13.21 -9.56
C SER A 112 -13.50 13.70 -10.53
N TYR A 113 -12.67 14.65 -10.08
CA TYR A 113 -11.48 15.13 -10.78
C TYR A 113 -10.34 15.43 -9.78
N TYR A 114 -9.10 15.36 -10.25
CA TYR A 114 -7.94 15.69 -9.42
C TYR A 114 -7.77 17.19 -9.23
N LYS A 115 -7.49 17.63 -7.99
CA LYS A 115 -7.16 19.01 -7.66
C LYS A 115 -5.85 19.08 -6.87
N SER A 116 -4.88 19.78 -7.44
CA SER A 116 -3.58 20.08 -6.81
C SER A 116 -3.74 20.90 -5.54
N ILE A 117 -2.91 20.61 -4.53
CA ILE A 117 -2.71 21.49 -3.38
C ILE A 117 -1.38 22.25 -3.42
N LEU A 118 -0.51 22.04 -4.41
CA LEU A 118 0.74 22.79 -4.55
C LEU A 118 0.55 24.32 -4.54
N PRO A 119 -0.48 24.91 -5.18
CA PRO A 119 -0.71 26.36 -5.11
C PRO A 119 -0.96 26.89 -3.69
N GLN A 120 -1.33 26.02 -2.75
CA GLN A 120 -1.60 26.35 -1.34
C GLN A 120 -0.36 26.15 -0.45
N ILE A 121 0.70 25.53 -0.97
CA ILE A 121 1.94 25.23 -0.25
C ILE A 121 3.02 26.25 -0.65
N PRO A 122 3.85 26.75 0.29
CA PRO A 122 4.97 27.63 -0.05
C PRO A 122 5.92 27.01 -1.09
N LYS A 123 6.29 27.79 -2.12
CA LYS A 123 7.12 27.33 -3.26
C LYS A 123 8.43 26.63 -2.86
N LYS A 124 9.02 26.98 -1.72
CA LYS A 124 10.25 26.35 -1.21
C LYS A 124 10.10 24.84 -0.94
N TYR A 125 8.87 24.34 -0.79
CA TYR A 125 8.55 22.93 -0.56
C TYR A 125 8.07 22.21 -1.83
N HIS A 126 8.10 22.85 -3.00
CA HIS A 126 7.66 22.23 -4.27
C HIS A 126 8.73 21.34 -4.89
N ASP A 127 9.97 21.43 -4.43
CA ASP A 127 11.07 20.60 -4.90
C ASP A 127 10.98 19.20 -4.29
N PHE A 128 10.20 18.32 -4.92
CA PHE A 128 10.17 16.90 -4.62
C PHE A 128 9.78 16.10 -5.87
N ARG A 129 10.16 14.82 -5.89
CA ARG A 129 9.83 13.88 -6.97
C ARG A 129 8.68 12.98 -6.54
N ASP A 130 8.92 11.69 -6.42
CA ASP A 130 7.88 10.71 -6.16
C ASP A 130 7.53 10.62 -4.68
N ILE A 131 6.22 10.62 -4.39
CA ILE A 131 5.68 10.39 -3.04
C ILE A 131 5.53 8.89 -2.82
N TRP A 132 6.53 8.28 -2.18
CA TRP A 132 6.55 6.87 -1.81
C TRP A 132 5.80 6.56 -0.52
N GLY A 133 5.48 7.54 0.32
CA GLY A 133 4.62 7.32 1.49
C GLY A 133 3.63 8.46 1.61
N LEU A 134 2.38 8.15 1.93
CA LEU A 134 1.35 9.15 2.13
C LEU A 134 0.47 8.73 3.29
N TYR A 135 0.38 9.59 4.30
CA TYR A 135 -0.35 9.29 5.52
C TYR A 135 -1.13 10.52 5.97
N ASN A 136 -2.34 10.29 6.48
CA ASN A 136 -2.99 11.24 7.35
C ASN A 136 -2.56 10.90 8.79
N TYR A 137 -1.71 11.73 9.37
CA TYR A 137 -1.09 11.50 10.67
C TYR A 137 -1.24 12.75 11.54
N GLN A 138 -1.88 12.61 12.71
CA GLN A 138 -2.11 13.72 13.65
C GLN A 138 -2.78 14.95 12.98
N ASN A 139 -3.78 14.70 12.10
CA ASN A 139 -4.48 15.72 11.28
C ASN A 139 -3.59 16.48 10.28
N GLN A 140 -2.44 15.92 9.93
CA GLN A 140 -1.54 16.45 8.90
C GLN A 140 -1.36 15.43 7.78
N ILE A 141 -1.15 15.94 6.57
CA ILE A 141 -0.73 15.12 5.44
C ILE A 141 0.78 14.98 5.53
N VAL A 142 1.25 13.75 5.73
CA VAL A 142 2.67 13.40 5.74
C VAL A 142 2.99 12.70 4.43
N ALA A 143 3.75 13.37 3.57
CA ALA A 143 4.25 12.84 2.31
C ALA A 143 5.75 12.51 2.43
N ILE A 144 6.10 11.27 2.15
CA ILE A 144 7.46 10.74 2.25
C ILE A 144 8.01 10.53 0.84
N THR A 145 9.12 11.18 0.52
CA THR A 145 9.91 10.93 -0.68
C THR A 145 11.15 10.12 -0.34
N ILE A 146 12.04 9.92 -1.32
CA ILE A 146 13.29 9.19 -1.10
C ILE A 146 14.24 9.88 -0.11
N ASP A 147 14.12 11.20 0.08
CA ASP A 147 15.07 12.02 0.82
C ASP A 147 14.42 13.11 1.71
N LYS A 148 13.09 13.27 1.62
CA LYS A 148 12.35 14.30 2.35
C LYS A 148 11.08 13.72 2.98
N ILE A 149 10.68 14.31 4.10
CA ILE A 149 9.35 14.14 4.68
C ILE A 149 8.70 15.52 4.68
N LEU A 150 7.69 15.70 3.84
CA LEU A 150 6.86 16.89 3.79
C LEU A 150 5.68 16.70 4.75
N ILE A 151 5.48 17.64 5.65
CA ILE A 151 4.41 17.63 6.63
C ILE A 151 3.53 18.84 6.37
N ILE A 152 2.30 18.60 5.92
CA ILE A 152 1.37 19.64 5.47
C ILE A 152 0.18 19.66 6.43
N GLY A 153 0.08 20.72 7.23
CA GLY A 153 -1.07 21.02 8.09
C GLY A 153 -1.40 22.51 8.02
N GLU A 154 -1.68 23.14 9.17
CA GLU A 154 -1.81 24.61 9.26
C GLU A 154 -0.55 25.33 8.76
N ASN A 155 0.61 24.76 9.07
CA ASN A 155 1.89 25.12 8.51
C ASN A 155 2.46 23.94 7.73
N THR A 156 3.26 24.24 6.69
CA THR A 156 4.05 23.22 5.99
C THR A 156 5.47 23.21 6.53
N GLU A 157 5.97 22.02 6.84
CA GLU A 157 7.33 21.76 7.29
C GLU A 157 7.98 20.67 6.43
N GLU A 158 9.31 20.62 6.44
CA GLU A 158 10.05 19.53 5.78
C GLU A 158 11.17 19.00 6.69
N ILE A 159 11.39 17.69 6.63
CA ILE A 159 12.55 17.02 7.23
C ILE A 159 13.40 16.47 6.08
N LYS A 160 14.57 17.07 5.85
CA LYS A 160 15.53 16.62 4.84
C LYS A 160 16.48 15.57 5.42
N LYS A 161 16.80 14.55 4.63
CA LYS A 161 17.81 13.53 4.94
C LYS A 161 18.81 13.40 3.80
N ASP A 162 20.03 13.09 4.20
CA ASP A 162 21.21 12.78 3.39
C ASP A 162 21.29 11.30 2.98
N ALA A 163 20.34 10.48 3.42
CA ALA A 163 20.25 9.05 3.15
C ALA A 163 18.81 8.67 2.79
N ALA A 164 18.67 7.59 2.02
CA ALA A 164 17.37 7.17 1.51
C ALA A 164 16.40 6.84 2.65
N ILE A 165 15.18 7.36 2.54
CA ILE A 165 14.06 7.08 3.42
C ILE A 165 13.20 6.00 2.79
N SER A 166 12.75 5.05 3.59
CA SER A 166 11.67 4.13 3.23
C SER A 166 10.57 4.21 4.28
N GLU A 167 9.35 4.32 3.81
CA GLU A 167 8.12 4.25 4.59
C GLU A 167 7.88 2.82 5.07
N LEU A 168 7.83 2.60 6.38
CA LEU A 168 7.51 1.27 6.90
C LEU A 168 6.01 1.12 7.12
N GLY A 169 5.36 2.16 7.63
CA GLY A 169 3.91 2.18 7.86
C GLY A 169 3.55 2.53 9.30
N MET A 170 2.26 2.39 9.62
CA MET A 170 1.73 2.66 10.95
C MET A 170 1.94 1.46 11.86
N PHE A 171 2.46 1.70 13.06
CA PHE A 171 2.54 0.70 14.12
C PHE A 171 2.29 1.40 15.46
N ASN A 172 1.35 0.91 16.26
CA ASN A 172 0.98 1.52 17.55
C ASN A 172 0.71 3.03 17.45
N ASN A 173 -0.09 3.42 16.45
CA ASN A 173 -0.46 4.81 16.17
C ASN A 173 0.74 5.75 15.92
N LYS A 174 1.91 5.22 15.57
CA LYS A 174 3.08 5.98 15.17
C LYS A 174 3.46 5.62 13.74
N LEU A 175 3.90 6.62 12.98
CA LEU A 175 4.40 6.41 11.62
C LEU A 175 5.88 6.04 11.67
N TYR A 176 6.21 4.81 11.28
CA TYR A 176 7.57 4.30 11.22
C TYR A 176 8.17 4.44 9.83
N ILE A 177 9.46 4.77 9.82
CA ILE A 177 10.30 4.88 8.62
C ILE A 177 11.65 4.23 8.90
N SER A 178 12.33 3.77 7.85
CA SER A 178 13.74 3.43 7.93
C SER A 178 14.56 4.47 7.16
N ILE A 179 15.73 4.79 7.70
CA ILE A 179 16.73 5.61 7.02
C ILE A 179 17.94 4.73 6.73
N GLU A 180 18.33 4.65 5.47
CA GLU A 180 19.43 3.82 5.01
C GLU A 180 20.71 4.09 5.80
N GLY A 181 21.31 3.02 6.34
CA GLY A 181 22.51 3.08 7.18
C GLY A 181 22.32 3.72 8.57
N LYS A 182 21.12 4.20 8.93
CA LYS A 182 20.87 4.91 10.20
C LYS A 182 19.85 4.23 11.12
N GLY A 183 19.08 3.27 10.60
CA GLY A 183 18.14 2.47 11.39
C GLY A 183 16.68 2.84 11.20
N ILE A 184 15.83 2.42 12.14
CA ILE A 184 14.39 2.64 12.15
C ILE A 184 14.05 3.81 13.08
N PHE A 185 13.18 4.69 12.59
CA PHE A 185 12.70 5.86 13.29
C PHE A 185 11.17 5.87 13.30
N TYR A 186 10.59 6.62 14.22
CA TYR A 186 9.17 6.98 14.16
C TYR A 186 9.00 8.49 14.20
N LEU A 187 7.94 8.97 13.56
CA LEU A 187 7.54 10.37 13.57
C LEU A 187 6.69 10.67 14.81
N ASP A 188 7.08 11.65 15.60
CA ASP A 188 6.28 12.20 16.69
C ASP A 188 6.47 13.72 16.74
N LYS A 189 5.37 14.48 16.80
CA LYS A 189 5.38 15.96 16.83
C LYS A 189 6.33 16.58 15.78
N ASN A 190 6.21 16.12 14.53
CA ASN A 190 7.03 16.56 13.38
C ASN A 190 8.54 16.33 13.55
N LYS A 191 8.94 15.43 14.45
CA LYS A 191 10.35 15.06 14.66
C LYS A 191 10.51 13.55 14.56
N LEU A 192 11.69 13.15 14.10
CA LEU A 192 12.07 11.75 14.03
C LEU A 192 12.79 11.33 15.29
N HIS A 193 12.29 10.27 15.91
CA HIS A 193 12.86 9.65 17.08
C HIS A 193 13.39 8.27 16.69
N ASN A 194 14.61 7.93 17.13
CA ASN A 194 15.14 6.58 16.94
C ASN A 194 14.23 5.59 17.68
N ALA A 195 13.89 4.48 17.03
CA ALA A 195 13.10 3.42 17.64
C ALA A 195 13.93 2.49 18.53
N ASP A 196 15.27 2.63 18.52
CA ASP A 196 16.24 1.86 19.32
C ASP A 196 16.02 0.35 19.23
N ILE A 197 15.74 -0.10 18.00
CA ILE A 197 15.42 -1.49 17.72
C ILE A 197 16.66 -2.36 17.95
N LYS A 198 16.54 -3.30 18.88
CA LYS A 198 17.58 -4.28 19.20
C LYS A 198 17.66 -5.33 18.09
N ASN A 199 18.88 -5.82 17.85
CA ASN A 199 19.19 -6.76 16.77
C ASN A 199 18.85 -6.23 15.38
N TYR A 200 18.91 -4.90 15.19
CA TYR A 200 18.83 -4.33 13.85
C TYR A 200 19.95 -4.90 12.98
N ASN A 201 19.58 -5.59 11.92
CA ASN A 201 20.49 -6.39 11.10
C ASN A 201 20.99 -5.63 9.86
N ASN A 202 20.86 -4.30 9.83
CA ASN A 202 21.15 -3.46 8.67
C ASN A 202 20.40 -3.85 7.39
N CYS A 203 19.34 -4.66 7.46
CA CYS A 203 18.46 -4.88 6.32
C CYS A 203 17.71 -3.60 5.97
N GLN A 204 17.59 -3.33 4.66
CA GLN A 204 16.67 -2.31 4.18
C GLN A 204 15.25 -2.87 4.28
N TYR A 205 14.45 -2.34 5.20
CA TYR A 205 13.06 -2.74 5.34
C TYR A 205 12.16 -1.91 4.42
N ARG A 206 11.12 -2.55 3.90
CA ARG A 206 10.14 -1.96 2.99
C ARG A 206 8.79 -1.73 3.65
N ARG A 207 8.34 -2.62 4.54
CA ARG A 207 7.02 -2.51 5.16
C ARG A 207 7.06 -3.06 6.57
N LEU A 208 6.28 -2.45 7.45
CA LEU A 208 5.94 -2.93 8.79
C LEU A 208 4.42 -3.08 8.84
N MET A 209 3.96 -4.32 8.97
CA MET A 209 2.55 -4.65 9.13
C MET A 209 2.28 -4.98 10.60
N GLN A 210 1.35 -4.26 11.21
CA GLN A 210 0.94 -4.54 12.58
C GLN A 210 0.10 -5.82 12.66
N LEU A 211 0.45 -6.73 13.56
CA LEU A 211 -0.35 -7.92 13.88
C LEU A 211 -1.16 -7.71 15.16
N ASP A 212 -0.52 -7.17 16.19
CA ASP A 212 -1.14 -6.77 17.46
C ASP A 212 -0.40 -5.57 18.07
N GLN A 213 -0.71 -5.20 19.31
CA GLN A 213 -0.09 -4.06 19.99
C GLN A 213 1.43 -4.20 20.22
N ASN A 214 1.96 -5.41 20.24
CA ASN A 214 3.37 -5.67 20.54
C ASN A 214 4.11 -6.36 19.39
N LYS A 215 3.40 -6.85 18.37
CA LYS A 215 3.95 -7.64 17.26
C LYS A 215 3.64 -7.04 15.91
N GLY A 216 4.63 -7.03 15.03
CA GLY A 216 4.48 -6.71 13.63
C GLY A 216 5.40 -7.52 12.73
N ILE A 217 5.08 -7.60 11.44
CA ILE A 217 5.92 -8.24 10.44
C ILE A 217 6.64 -7.16 9.63
N LEU A 218 7.96 -7.25 9.57
CA LEU A 218 8.80 -6.46 8.68
C LEU A 218 9.11 -7.24 7.42
N ALA A 219 8.94 -6.61 6.26
CA ALA A 219 9.37 -7.14 4.97
C ALA A 219 10.70 -6.52 4.55
N GLY A 220 11.71 -7.35 4.26
CA GLY A 220 13.01 -6.91 3.75
C GLY A 220 12.99 -6.61 2.25
N LYS A 221 13.75 -5.59 1.82
CA LYS A 221 13.92 -5.22 0.40
C LYS A 221 14.56 -6.32 -0.43
N ALA A 222 15.54 -7.02 0.12
CA ALA A 222 16.24 -8.14 -0.52
C ALA A 222 15.52 -9.49 -0.28
N GLY A 223 14.26 -9.46 0.19
CA GLY A 223 13.54 -10.63 0.66
C GLY A 223 13.66 -10.84 2.17
N GLY A 224 12.95 -11.87 2.64
CA GLY A 224 12.84 -12.21 4.06
C GLY A 224 11.71 -11.48 4.77
N LEU A 225 11.07 -12.21 5.69
CA LEU A 225 10.11 -11.69 6.64
C LEU A 225 10.74 -11.75 8.03
N PHE A 226 10.46 -10.74 8.84
CA PHE A 226 11.00 -10.62 10.19
C PHE A 226 9.88 -10.29 11.16
N MET A 227 9.90 -10.88 12.35
CA MET A 227 9.02 -10.49 13.44
C MET A 227 9.66 -9.33 14.19
N MET A 228 8.88 -8.27 14.41
CA MET A 228 9.20 -7.19 15.33
C MET A 228 8.35 -7.35 16.58
N GLU A 229 8.98 -7.66 17.71
CA GLU A 229 8.29 -7.85 19.00
C GLU A 229 9.06 -7.21 20.15
N GLY A 230 8.37 -6.38 20.95
CA GLY A 230 8.98 -5.78 22.15
C GLY A 230 10.26 -4.98 21.88
N GLY A 231 10.35 -4.31 20.72
CA GLY A 231 11.52 -3.53 20.30
C GLY A 231 12.71 -4.38 19.82
N LYS A 232 12.49 -5.66 19.49
CA LYS A 232 13.49 -6.55 18.90
C LYS A 232 13.04 -7.00 17.52
N ILE A 233 14.00 -7.26 16.63
CA ILE A 233 13.74 -7.93 15.36
C ILE A 233 14.37 -9.32 15.35
N SER A 234 13.64 -10.31 14.83
CA SER A 234 14.13 -11.65 14.54
C SER A 234 13.58 -12.14 13.19
N PRO A 235 14.27 -13.05 12.47
CA PRO A 235 13.70 -13.71 11.30
C PRO A 235 12.36 -14.37 11.64
N LEU A 236 11.40 -14.30 10.71
CA LEU A 236 10.14 -15.02 10.82
C LEU A 236 10.38 -16.47 10.40
N THR A 237 10.47 -17.37 11.37
CA THR A 237 10.52 -18.82 11.11
C THR A 237 9.10 -19.33 10.87
N THR A 238 8.86 -19.81 9.65
CA THR A 238 7.63 -20.52 9.25
C THR A 238 7.76 -22.02 9.49
#